data_AF-A0A5N5HTC1-F1
#
_entry.id   AF-A0A5N5HTC1-F1
#
_cell.length_a   1.000
_cell.length_b   1.000
_cell.length_c   1.000
_cell.angle_alpha   90.00
_cell.angle_beta   90.00
_cell.angle_gamma   90.00
#
_symmetry.space_group_name_H-M   'P 1'
#
loop_
_entity.id
_entity.type
_entity.pdbx_description
1 polymer ?
#
loop_
_entity_poly.entity_id
_entity_poly.type
_entity_poly.pdbx_seq_one_letter_code
_entity_poly.pdbx_strand_id
1 'polypeptide(L)'
;MDLDLALREDEPAPLTDDSTPDQRMKFEKWEKANRMALMVMKRTMSDTVRGGFAACDKAKDFLEAVGVKFRESEKAQMGDLMTTLTTLKVDENKNCCQTQRIGCSH
;
A
#
# COMPACT_ATOMS: atom_id res chain seq x y z
N MET A 1 18.28 20.52 1.51
CA MET A 1 16.93 20.43 2.08
C MET A 1 16.79 19.05 2.68
N ASP A 2 16.57 18.97 4.00
CA ASP A 2 16.41 17.69 4.71
C ASP A 2 14.95 17.24 4.56
N LEU A 3 14.64 16.62 3.42
CA LEU A 3 13.28 16.19 3.06
C LEU A 3 12.82 14.96 3.86
N ASP A 4 13.77 14.15 4.29
CA ASP A 4 13.56 12.94 5.07
C ASP A 4 13.43 13.22 6.58
N LEU A 5 13.56 14.48 7.01
CA LEU A 5 13.43 14.88 8.41
C LEU A 5 12.11 14.39 9.00
N ALA A 6 11.00 14.60 8.28
CA ALA A 6 9.66 14.16 8.71
C ALA A 6 9.44 12.64 8.66
N LEU A 7 10.37 11.90 8.04
CA LEU A 7 10.35 10.43 8.02
C LEU A 7 11.20 9.84 9.15
N ARG A 8 12.25 10.56 9.58
CA ARG A 8 13.21 10.13 10.62
C ARG A 8 12.78 10.54 12.03
N GLU A 9 12.28 11.76 12.17
CA GLU A 9 11.87 12.33 13.46
C GLU A 9 10.37 12.20 13.63
N ASP A 10 9.93 11.95 14.87
CA ASP A 10 8.51 11.98 15.22
C ASP A 10 7.96 13.41 15.19
N GLU A 11 6.64 13.51 15.13
CA GLU A 11 5.94 14.79 15.07
C GLU A 11 6.32 15.68 16.27
N PRO A 12 6.85 16.89 16.03
CA PRO A 12 7.16 17.82 17.10
C PRO A 12 5.87 18.25 17.79
N ALA A 13 5.98 18.59 19.08
CA ALA A 13 4.83 19.04 19.85
C ALA A 13 4.12 20.22 19.17
N PRO A 14 2.77 20.29 19.22
CA PRO A 14 2.02 21.40 18.68
C PRO A 14 2.52 22.72 19.26
N LEU A 15 2.64 23.73 18.41
CA LEU A 15 3.03 25.06 18.85
C LEU A 15 1.92 25.65 19.74
N THR A 16 2.33 26.09 20.93
CA THR A 16 1.52 26.89 21.87
C THR A 16 2.02 28.33 21.90
N ASP A 17 1.23 29.26 22.46
CA ASP A 17 1.63 30.68 22.57
C ASP A 17 2.96 30.88 23.31
N ASP A 18 3.26 29.99 24.27
CA ASP A 18 4.50 29.96 25.06
C ASP A 18 5.70 29.31 24.34
N SER A 19 5.53 28.83 23.10
CA SER A 19 6.60 28.15 22.38
C SER A 19 7.78 29.08 22.11
N THR A 20 9.00 28.59 22.28
CA THR A 20 10.20 29.36 21.98
C THR A 20 10.38 29.55 20.48
N PRO A 21 11.10 30.59 20.03
CA PRO A 21 11.44 30.77 18.61
C PRO A 21 12.08 29.52 17.99
N ASP A 22 12.92 28.80 18.75
CA ASP A 22 13.57 27.58 18.29
C ASP A 22 12.58 26.42 18.10
N GLN A 23 11.59 26.28 18.99
CA GLN A 23 10.52 25.28 18.83
C GLN A 23 9.67 25.59 17.60
N ARG A 24 9.32 26.86 17.38
CA ARG A 24 8.60 27.32 16.18
C ARG A 24 9.37 27.00 14.90
N MET A 25 10.67 27.31 14.87
CA MET A 25 11.52 27.03 13.71
C MET A 25 11.65 25.52 13.43
N LYS A 26 11.77 24.69 14.48
CA LYS A 26 11.82 23.23 14.34
C LYS A 26 10.51 22.68 13.77
N PHE A 27 9.37 23.12 14.30
CA PHE A 27 8.06 22.70 13.81
C PHE A 27 7.87 23.08 12.34
N GLU A 28 8.17 24.32 11.95
CA GLU A 28 8.06 24.77 10.56
C GLU A 28 9.00 23.98 9.62
N LYS A 29 10.24 23.71 10.05
CA LYS A 29 11.18 22.89 9.28
C LYS A 29 10.63 21.47 9.07
N TRP A 30 10.07 20.87 10.12
CA TRP A 30 9.47 19.54 10.07
C TRP A 30 8.22 19.52 9.18
N GLU A 31 7.31 20.48 9.33
CA GLU A 31 6.07 20.58 8.54
C GLU A 31 6.40 20.75 7.04
N LYS A 32 7.38 21.60 6.73
CA LYS A 32 7.85 21.80 5.37
C LYS A 32 8.45 20.52 4.78
N ALA A 33 9.27 19.80 5.55
CA ALA A 33 9.82 18.50 5.13
C ALA A 33 8.70 17.47 4.90
N ASN A 34 7.72 17.40 5.80
CA ASN A 34 6.54 16.53 5.73
C ASN A 34 5.74 16.76 4.45
N ARG A 35 5.40 18.02 4.16
CA ARG A 35 4.66 18.40 2.96
C ARG A 35 5.42 18.08 1.68
N MET A 36 6.73 18.33 1.65
CA MET A 36 7.54 18.02 0.48
C MET A 36 7.70 16.51 0.27
N ALA A 37 7.94 15.73 1.33
CA ALA A 37 8.03 14.28 1.26
C ALA A 37 6.74 13.67 0.70
N LEU A 38 5.56 14.13 1.18
CA LEU A 38 4.27 13.72 0.63
C LEU A 38 4.12 14.05 -0.85
N MET A 39 4.51 15.26 -1.27
CA MET A 39 4.46 15.65 -2.68
C MET A 39 5.35 14.77 -3.55
N VAL A 40 6.58 14.50 -3.10
CA VAL A 40 7.52 13.64 -3.84
C VAL A 40 6.96 12.23 -3.96
N MET A 41 6.50 11.62 -2.87
CA MET A 41 5.91 10.28 -2.88
C MET A 41 4.66 10.20 -3.76
N LYS A 42 3.76 11.18 -3.71
CA LYS A 42 2.56 11.20 -4.56
C LYS A 42 2.90 11.41 -6.03
N ARG A 43 3.95 12.18 -6.35
CA ARG A 43 4.38 12.47 -7.72
C ARG A 43 5.11 11.30 -8.37
N THR A 44 5.86 10.52 -7.60
CA THR A 44 6.52 9.30 -8.11
C THR A 44 5.51 8.18 -8.38
N MET A 45 4.33 8.23 -7.78
CA MET A 45 3.23 7.31 -8.04
C MET A 45 2.40 7.70 -9.27
N SER A 46 2.01 6.71 -10.06
CA SER A 46 1.04 6.88 -11.14
C SER A 46 -0.34 7.26 -10.58
N ASP A 47 -1.16 7.93 -11.38
CA ASP A 47 -2.49 8.40 -10.94
C ASP A 47 -3.40 7.24 -10.50
N THR A 48 -3.31 6.08 -11.17
CA THR A 48 -4.04 4.85 -10.80
C THR A 48 -3.68 4.38 -9.40
N VAL A 49 -2.39 4.38 -9.07
CA VAL A 49 -1.88 3.96 -7.76
C VAL A 49 -2.26 5.01 -6.71
N ARG A 50 -2.09 6.30 -7.04
CA ARG A 50 -2.42 7.42 -6.15
C ARG A 50 -3.89 7.41 -5.73
N GLY A 51 -4.81 7.09 -6.64
CA GLY A 51 -6.25 7.00 -6.36
C GLY A 51 -6.64 5.89 -5.37
N GLY A 52 -5.75 4.92 -5.13
CA GLY A 52 -5.96 3.84 -4.15
C GLY A 52 -5.59 4.20 -2.70
N PHE A 53 -5.01 5.37 -2.46
CA PHE A 53 -4.60 5.82 -1.13
C PHE A 53 -5.48 6.95 -0.61
N ALA A 54 -5.84 6.89 0.69
CA ALA A 54 -6.51 7.99 1.36
C ALA A 54 -5.60 9.22 1.46
N ALA A 55 -6.19 10.41 1.60
CA ALA A 55 -5.44 11.62 1.89
C ALA A 55 -4.85 11.51 3.31
N CYS A 56 -3.53 11.38 3.41
CA CYS A 56 -2.79 11.46 4.66
C CYS A 56 -2.09 12.83 4.76
N ASP A 57 -2.18 13.44 5.95
CA ASP A 57 -1.51 14.70 6.27
C ASP A 57 -0.05 14.49 6.66
N LYS A 58 0.31 13.27 7.08
CA LYS A 58 1.67 12.89 7.51
C LYS A 58 2.33 11.97 6.49
N ALA A 59 3.58 12.29 6.17
CA ALA A 59 4.44 11.54 5.25
C ALA A 59 4.70 10.13 5.76
N LYS A 60 4.92 9.97 7.07
CA LYS A 60 5.17 8.69 7.73
C LYS A 60 3.96 7.76 7.60
N ASP A 61 2.76 8.26 7.90
CA ASP A 61 1.50 7.50 7.77
C ASP A 61 1.21 7.12 6.31
N PHE A 62 1.48 8.03 5.37
CA PHE A 62 1.36 7.73 3.95
C PHE A 62 2.30 6.58 3.54
N LEU A 63 3.56 6.64 3.96
CA LEU A 63 4.54 5.60 3.67
C LEU A 63 4.15 4.24 4.28
N GLU A 64 3.60 4.23 5.48
CA GLU A 64 3.08 3.02 6.12
C GLU A 64 1.89 2.45 5.33
N ALA A 65 0.93 3.29 4.94
CA ALA A 65 -0.22 2.88 4.14
C ALA A 65 0.22 2.26 2.80
N VAL A 66 1.25 2.82 2.17
CA VAL A 66 1.89 2.23 0.98
C VAL A 66 2.44 0.84 1.30
N GLY A 67 3.24 0.71 2.35
CA GLY A 67 3.81 -0.59 2.76
C GLY A 67 2.74 -1.66 3.04
N VAL A 68 1.64 -1.30 3.69
CA VAL A 68 0.52 -2.21 3.96
C VAL A 68 -0.15 -2.65 2.66
N LYS A 69 -0.49 -1.72 1.76
CA LYS A 69 -1.19 -2.03 0.49
C LYS A 69 -0.35 -2.90 -0.44
N PHE A 70 0.96 -2.67 -0.50
CA PHE A 70 1.87 -3.51 -1.28
C PHE A 70 1.93 -4.93 -0.72
N ARG A 71 2.03 -5.10 0.60
CA ARG A 71 2.04 -6.42 1.24
C ARG A 71 0.72 -7.19 1.01
N GLU A 72 -0.41 -6.50 1.07
CA GLU A 72 -1.72 -7.08 0.75
C GLU A 72 -1.80 -7.54 -0.71
N SER A 73 -1.30 -6.70 -1.63
CA SER A 73 -1.27 -7.00 -3.07
C SER A 73 -0.38 -8.20 -3.39
N GLU A 74 0.79 -8.31 -2.78
CA GLU A 74 1.67 -9.47 -2.95
C GLU A 74 1.01 -10.77 -2.48
N LYS A 75 0.35 -10.74 -1.32
CA LYS A 75 -0.40 -11.91 -0.80
C LYS A 75 -1.54 -12.31 -1.74
N ALA A 76 -2.27 -11.34 -2.28
CA ALA A 76 -3.35 -11.60 -3.23
C ALA A 76 -2.82 -12.21 -4.53
N GLN A 77 -1.73 -11.68 -5.09
CA GLN A 77 -1.09 -12.22 -6.30
C GLN A 77 -0.59 -13.65 -6.11
N MET A 78 0.04 -13.95 -4.96
CA MET A 78 0.45 -15.32 -4.64
C MET A 78 -0.75 -16.27 -4.57
N GLY A 79 -1.86 -15.85 -3.94
CA GLY A 79 -3.08 -16.65 -3.86
C GLY A 79 -3.71 -16.91 -5.24
N ASP A 80 -3.73 -15.90 -6.11
CA ASP A 80 -4.23 -16.01 -7.48
C ASP A 80 -3.36 -16.95 -8.33
N LEU A 81 -2.03 -16.83 -8.22
CA LEU A 81 -1.09 -17.73 -8.89
C LEU A 81 -1.26 -19.18 -8.44
N MET A 82 -1.42 -19.42 -7.13
CA MET A 82 -1.65 -20.76 -6.58
C MET A 82 -2.99 -21.35 -7.02
N THR A 83 -4.03 -20.52 -7.11
CA THR A 83 -5.36 -20.92 -7.59
C THR A 83 -5.31 -21.27 -9.07
N THR A 84 -4.64 -20.44 -9.87
CA THR A 84 -4.42 -20.69 -11.31
C THR A 84 -3.64 -21.99 -11.50
N LEU A 85 -2.53 -22.18 -10.78
CA LEU A 85 -1.72 -23.41 -10.85
C LEU A 85 -2.52 -24.65 -10.46
N THR A 86 -3.33 -24.57 -9.41
CA THR A 86 -4.19 -25.68 -8.97
C THR A 86 -5.28 -25.99 -10.01
N THR A 87 -5.91 -24.96 -10.57
CA THR A 87 -6.97 -25.12 -11.57
C THR A 87 -6.41 -25.76 -12.84
N LEU A 88 -5.25 -25.30 -13.32
CA LEU A 88 -4.56 -25.90 -14.47
C LEU A 88 -4.26 -27.38 -14.25
N LYS A 89 -3.78 -27.77 -13.06
CA LYS A 89 -3.54 -29.19 -12.71
C LYS A 89 -4.82 -30.02 -12.62
N VAL A 90 -5.92 -29.42 -12.18
CA VAL A 90 -7.20 -30.12 -12.03
C VAL A 90 -7.89 -30.30 -13.39
N ASP A 91 -7.69 -29.38 -14.35
CA ASP A 91 -8.24 -29.52 -15.69
C ASP A 91 -7.54 -30.62 -16.51
N GLU A 92 -6.25 -30.88 -16.29
CA GLU A 92 -5.56 -32.08 -16.79
C GLU A 92 -6.12 -33.40 -16.21
N ASN A 93 -6.84 -33.33 -15.08
CA ASN A 93 -7.45 -34.50 -14.42
C ASN A 93 -8.98 -34.56 -14.55
N LYS A 94 -9.62 -33.59 -15.21
CA LYS A 94 -11.10 -33.53 -15.36
C LYS A 94 -11.64 -34.18 -16.64
N ASN A 95 -10.78 -34.67 -17.54
CA ASN A 95 -11.24 -35.43 -18.69
C ASN A 95 -11.42 -36.95 -18.44
N CYS A 96 -11.35 -37.41 -17.18
CA CYS A 96 -11.58 -38.82 -16.83
C CYS A 96 -13.03 -39.14 -16.39
N CYS A 97 -13.91 -38.14 -16.21
CA CYS A 97 -15.28 -38.39 -15.72
C CYS A 97 -16.41 -38.05 -16.71
N GLN A 98 -16.12 -37.76 -17.99
CA GLN A 98 -17.12 -37.77 -19.05
C GLN A 98 -17.06 -39.06 -19.86
N THR A 99 -17.25 -40.21 -19.21
CA THR A 99 -17.55 -41.45 -19.93
C THR A 99 -18.79 -42.10 -19.33
N GLN A 100 -19.83 -42.13 -20.18
CA GLN A 100 -20.95 -43.07 -20.18
C GLN A 100 -22.11 -42.84 -19.17
N ARG A 101 -23.04 -41.94 -19.55
CA ARG A 101 -24.47 -42.29 -19.45
C ARG A 101 -24.96 -42.73 -20.83
N ILE A 102 -24.68 -43.98 -21.18
CA ILE A 102 -25.42 -44.69 -22.22
C ILE A 102 -26.05 -45.92 -21.54
N GLY A 103 -27.38 -45.90 -21.49
CA GLY A 103 -28.30 -47.05 -21.46
C GLY A 103 -28.10 -48.16 -20.41
N CYS A 104 -29.08 -48.30 -19.51
CA CYS A 104 -29.56 -49.63 -19.12
C CYS A 104 -31.07 -49.55 -18.89
N SER A 105 -31.81 -50.13 -19.84
CA SER A 105 -33.20 -50.53 -19.70
C SER A 105 -33.32 -51.67 -18.69
N HIS A 106 -34.38 -51.65 -17.89
CA HIS A 106 -35.14 -52.86 -17.57
C HIS A 106 -36.62 -52.50 -17.43
#